data_AF-A0A2J5I190-F1
#
_entry.id   AF-A0A2J5I190-F1
#
_cell.length_a   1.000
_cell.length_b   1.000
_cell.length_c   1.000
_cell.angle_alpha   90.00
_cell.angle_beta   90.00
_cell.angle_gamma   90.00
#
_symmetry.space_group_name_H-M   'P 1'
#
loop_
_entity.id
_entity.type
_entity.pdbx_description
1 polymer ?
#
loop_
_entity_poly.entity_id
_entity_poly.type
_entity_poly.pdbx_seq_one_letter_code
_entity_poly.pdbx_strand_id
1 'polypeptide(L)'
;MTYSGLDFIILVPNPARSIDSIRKPSATRPQVLYVYTHILRTVQGTLRKSPWFDDHVYLGDKHWSILTGVHVPTGLPVRFSCGDGLPSSIEYIQDYLAEYPSARPLYMTVRLILETRAL
;
A
#
# COMPACT_ATOMS: atom_id res chain seq x y z
N MET A 1 -13.96 -15.16 -7.70
CA MET A 1 -14.39 -14.26 -6.61
C MET A 1 -13.14 -13.73 -5.94
N THR A 2 -12.73 -12.51 -6.29
CA THR A 2 -11.51 -11.88 -5.80
C THR A 2 -11.84 -11.08 -4.55
N TYR A 3 -11.41 -11.57 -3.39
CA TYR A 3 -11.43 -10.77 -2.16
C TYR A 3 -10.48 -9.59 -2.34
N SER A 4 -10.95 -8.38 -2.04
CA SER A 4 -10.09 -7.20 -1.97
C SER A 4 -8.97 -7.48 -0.96
N GLY A 5 -7.72 -7.21 -1.33
CA GLY A 5 -6.59 -7.35 -0.41
C GLY A 5 -6.57 -6.25 0.65
N LEU A 6 -5.67 -6.40 1.62
CA LEU A 6 -5.39 -5.37 2.62
C LEU A 6 -4.07 -4.69 2.31
N ASP A 7 -4.11 -3.37 2.17
CA ASP A 7 -2.92 -2.54 1.98
C ASP A 7 -2.53 -1.88 3.32
N PHE A 8 -1.30 -2.12 3.75
CA PHE A 8 -0.69 -1.55 4.95
C PHE A 8 0.40 -0.55 4.57
N ILE A 9 0.42 0.59 5.27
CA ILE A 9 1.48 1.59 5.13
C ILE A 9 2.32 1.58 6.41
N ILE A 10 3.59 1.23 6.27
CA ILE A 10 4.58 1.33 7.32
C ILE A 10 5.03 2.79 7.37
N LEU A 11 4.73 3.45 8.48
CA LEU A 11 5.12 4.83 8.72
C LEU A 11 6.62 4.91 8.94
N VAL A 12 7.32 5.61 8.05
CA VAL A 12 8.76 5.83 8.14
C VAL A 12 8.99 7.33 8.35
N PRO A 13 9.35 7.78 9.57
CA PRO A 13 9.62 9.18 9.82
C PRO A 13 10.77 9.66 8.93
N ASN A 14 10.53 10.70 8.13
CA ASN A 14 11.57 11.31 7.33
C ASN A 14 12.23 12.45 8.13
N PRO A 15 13.47 12.29 8.63
CA PRO A 15 14.14 13.33 9.43
C PRO A 15 14.44 14.60 8.63
N ALA A 16 14.45 14.55 7.28
CA ALA A 16 14.60 15.72 6.43
C ALA A 16 13.27 16.49 6.23
N ARG A 17 12.15 15.94 6.68
CA ARG A 17 10.86 16.66 6.79
C ARG A 17 10.78 17.34 8.15
N SER A 18 11.67 18.31 8.37
CA SER A 18 11.45 19.32 9.40
C SER A 18 10.13 20.05 9.12
N ILE A 19 9.38 20.35 10.18
CA ILE A 19 8.07 21.02 10.18
C ILE A 19 8.15 22.42 9.51
N ASP A 20 9.36 23.00 9.39
CA ASP A 20 9.59 24.37 8.89
C ASP A 20 9.94 24.50 7.40
N SER A 21 10.01 23.41 6.63
CA SER A 21 10.37 23.53 5.21
C SER A 21 9.14 23.77 4.33
N ILE A 22 9.03 24.96 3.74
CA ILE A 22 7.96 25.36 2.78
C ILE A 22 7.88 24.40 1.58
N ARG A 23 8.97 23.68 1.26
CA ARG A 23 9.04 22.73 0.14
C ARG A 23 9.48 21.35 0.61
N LYS A 24 8.50 20.45 0.78
CA LYS A 24 8.74 19.05 1.15
C LYS A 24 9.65 18.36 0.11
N PRO A 25 10.73 17.67 0.50
CA PRO A 25 11.53 16.89 -0.42
C PRO A 25 10.70 15.73 -1.02
N SER A 26 10.96 15.42 -2.30
CA SER A 26 10.22 14.39 -3.03
C SER A 26 10.30 13.02 -2.34
N ALA A 27 9.15 12.34 -2.23
CA ALA A 27 9.05 10.97 -1.75
C ALA A 27 9.80 9.95 -2.64
N THR A 28 10.08 10.30 -3.90
CA THR A 28 10.86 9.48 -4.85
C THR A 28 12.37 9.75 -4.79
N ARG A 29 12.88 10.49 -3.80
CA ARG A 29 14.33 10.72 -3.67
C ARG A 29 15.05 9.37 -3.47
N PRO A 30 16.19 9.13 -4.15
CA PRO A 30 16.90 7.84 -4.07
C PRO A 30 17.23 7.38 -2.65
N GLN A 31 17.56 8.31 -1.74
CA GLN A 31 17.86 8.02 -0.35
C GLN A 31 16.63 7.49 0.42
N VAL A 32 15.45 8.08 0.19
CA VAL A 32 14.19 7.63 0.81
C VAL A 32 13.81 6.26 0.28
N LEU A 33 13.93 6.05 -1.04
CA LEU A 33 13.69 4.74 -1.66
C LEU A 33 14.62 3.65 -1.13
N TYR A 34 15.89 3.97 -0.89
CA TYR A 34 16.84 3.05 -0.27
C TYR A 34 16.39 2.63 1.15
N VAL A 35 16.02 3.61 1.98
CA VAL A 35 15.51 3.35 3.34
C VAL A 35 14.25 2.49 3.29
N TYR A 36 13.29 2.82 2.43
CA TYR A 36 12.05 2.06 2.27
C TYR A 36 12.34 0.63 1.83
N THR A 37 13.22 0.43 0.85
CA THR A 37 13.63 -0.90 0.37
C THR A 37 14.28 -1.70 1.49
N HIS A 38 15.13 -1.08 2.30
CA HIS A 38 15.78 -1.73 3.42
C HIS A 38 14.77 -2.20 4.48
N ILE A 39 13.83 -1.33 4.86
CA ILE A 39 12.76 -1.66 5.80
C ILE A 39 11.91 -2.82 5.26
N LEU A 40 11.47 -2.75 4.00
CA LEU A 40 10.64 -3.78 3.40
C LEU A 40 11.35 -5.14 3.28
N ARG A 41 12.68 -5.15 3.04
CA ARG A 41 13.47 -6.39 3.09
C ARG A 41 13.53 -6.99 4.49
N THR A 42 13.65 -6.15 5.51
CA THR A 42 13.59 -6.60 6.91
C THR A 42 12.22 -7.20 7.22
N VAL A 43 11.14 -6.51 6.83
CA VAL A 43 9.77 -7.01 6.98
C VAL A 43 9.59 -8.33 6.25
N GLN A 44 10.04 -8.44 5.00
CA GLN A 44 10.00 -9.69 4.23
C GLN A 44 10.68 -10.84 4.98
N GLY A 45 11.88 -10.62 5.53
CA GLY A 45 12.60 -11.62 6.29
C GLY A 45 11.86 -12.06 7.57
N THR A 46 11.18 -11.13 8.23
CA THR A 46 10.34 -11.42 9.41
C THR A 46 9.08 -12.19 9.04
N LEU A 47 8.37 -11.78 7.98
CA LEU A 47 7.15 -12.42 7.52
C LEU A 47 7.41 -13.86 7.07
N ARG A 48 8.50 -14.12 6.33
CA ARG A 48 8.89 -15.48 5.90
C ARG A 48 9.22 -16.43 7.05
N LYS A 49 9.57 -15.91 8.22
CA LYS A 49 9.84 -16.72 9.42
C LYS A 49 8.58 -16.95 10.26
N SER A 50 7.49 -16.25 9.93
CA SER A 50 6.23 -16.36 10.66
C SER A 50 5.39 -17.50 10.10
N PRO A 51 4.80 -18.37 10.94
CA PRO A 51 3.90 -19.42 10.48
C PRO A 51 2.55 -18.87 9.95
N TRP A 52 2.31 -17.56 10.06
CA TRP A 52 1.07 -16.92 9.60
C TRP A 52 1.10 -16.48 8.15
N PHE A 53 2.24 -16.62 7.49
CA PHE A 53 2.41 -16.26 6.09
C PHE A 53 2.91 -17.46 5.32
N ASP A 54 2.43 -17.57 4.09
CA ASP A 54 2.92 -18.57 3.15
C ASP A 54 4.34 -18.22 2.69
N ASP A 55 5.04 -19.17 2.07
CA ASP A 55 6.39 -18.99 1.52
C ASP A 55 6.42 -17.92 0.41
N HIS A 56 5.26 -17.59 -0.15
CA HIS A 56 5.06 -16.59 -1.21
C HIS A 56 5.02 -15.13 -0.70
N VAL A 57 5.97 -14.75 0.15
CA VAL A 57 6.24 -13.33 0.47
C VAL A 57 7.30 -12.76 -0.47
N TYR A 58 6.91 -11.85 -1.36
CA TYR A 58 7.78 -11.28 -2.39
C TYR A 58 7.76 -9.76 -2.39
N LEU A 59 8.94 -9.17 -2.57
CA LEU A 59 9.11 -7.75 -2.78
C LEU A 59 9.02 -7.46 -4.28
N GLY A 60 8.06 -6.64 -4.69
CA GLY A 60 7.90 -6.20 -6.08
C GLY A 60 9.09 -5.39 -6.58
N ASP A 61 9.18 -5.21 -7.90
CA ASP A 61 10.31 -4.56 -8.53
C ASP A 61 10.58 -3.14 -8.03
N LYS A 62 11.84 -2.72 -8.21
CA LYS A 62 12.49 -1.52 -7.65
C LYS A 62 11.71 -0.20 -7.80
N HIS A 63 10.78 -0.12 -8.73
CA HIS A 63 9.96 1.07 -8.94
C HIS A 63 8.83 1.24 -7.93
N TRP A 64 8.27 0.14 -7.40
CA TRP A 64 7.01 0.20 -6.64
C TRP A 64 7.15 -0.11 -5.15
N SER A 65 8.32 -0.55 -4.64
CA SER A 65 8.59 -0.73 -3.20
C SER A 65 7.39 -1.25 -2.41
N ILE A 66 6.76 -2.32 -2.93
CA ILE A 66 5.60 -2.96 -2.33
C ILE A 66 5.96 -4.41 -2.05
N LEU A 67 5.82 -4.81 -0.79
CA LEU A 67 5.95 -6.19 -0.35
C LEU A 67 4.57 -6.83 -0.36
N THR A 68 4.42 -7.97 -1.02
CA THR A 68 3.14 -8.71 -1.10
C THR A 68 3.29 -10.07 -0.44
N GLY A 69 2.21 -10.55 0.18
CA GLY A 69 2.11 -11.91 0.72
C GLY A 69 0.66 -12.33 0.95
N VAL A 70 0.46 -13.57 1.38
CA VAL A 70 -0.87 -14.10 1.75
C VAL A 70 -0.85 -14.48 3.22
N HIS A 71 -1.80 -13.96 3.99
CA HIS A 71 -1.98 -14.31 5.39
C HIS A 71 -2.72 -15.64 5.49
N VAL A 72 -2.05 -16.70 5.94
CA VAL A 72 -2.54 -18.09 5.93
C VAL A 72 -3.86 -18.25 6.70
N PRO A 73 -4.03 -17.71 7.92
CA PRO A 73 -5.27 -17.89 8.68
C PRO A 73 -6.52 -17.30 8.01
N THR A 74 -6.39 -16.23 7.23
CA THR A 74 -7.54 -15.54 6.61
C THR A 74 -7.63 -15.74 5.10
N GLY A 75 -6.58 -16.28 4.47
CA GLY A 75 -6.45 -16.36 3.01
C GLY A 75 -6.38 -14.99 2.31
N LEU A 76 -6.25 -13.89 3.06
CA LEU A 76 -6.27 -12.55 2.48
C LEU A 76 -4.91 -12.19 1.88
N PRO A 77 -4.87 -11.69 0.63
CA PRO A 77 -3.67 -11.06 0.11
C PRO A 77 -3.41 -9.75 0.86
N VAL A 78 -2.19 -9.55 1.30
CA VAL A 78 -1.75 -8.33 1.98
C VAL A 78 -0.61 -7.69 1.23
N ARG A 79 -0.56 -6.35 1.24
CA ARG A 79 0.52 -5.56 0.68
C ARG A 79 1.04 -4.60 1.73
N PHE A 80 2.35 -4.42 1.77
CA PHE A 80 3.02 -3.46 2.64
C PHE A 80 3.81 -2.49 1.78
N SER A 81 3.64 -1.20 2.01
CA SER A 81 4.46 -0.14 1.45
C SER A 81 5.00 0.75 2.57
N CYS A 82 6.01 1.55 2.26
CA CYS A 82 6.49 2.58 3.19
C CYS A 82 5.96 3.95 2.77
N GLY A 83 5.66 4.79 3.74
CA GLY A 83 5.21 6.16 3.48
C GLY A 83 5.25 7.01 4.73
N ASP A 84 4.95 8.29 4.56
CA ASP A 84 4.88 9.26 5.66
C ASP A 84 3.45 9.46 6.18
N GLY A 85 2.50 8.65 5.73
CA GLY A 85 1.07 8.76 6.02
C GLY A 85 0.22 8.12 4.93
N LEU A 86 -1.11 8.18 5.10
CA LEU A 86 -2.06 7.80 4.06
C LEU A 86 -1.90 8.73 2.84
N PRO A 87 -1.94 8.21 1.60
CA PRO A 87 -2.02 9.04 0.41
C PRO A 87 -3.23 9.97 0.48
N SER A 88 -3.06 11.24 0.11
CA SER A 88 -4.17 12.22 0.05
C SER A 88 -5.32 11.76 -0.86
N SER A 89 -5.06 10.85 -1.80
CA SER A 89 -6.11 10.25 -2.63
C SER A 89 -7.12 9.43 -1.82
N ILE A 90 -6.70 8.78 -0.72
CA ILE A 90 -7.60 7.99 0.12
C ILE A 90 -8.57 8.92 0.85
N GLU A 91 -8.06 9.98 1.46
CA GLU A 91 -8.86 11.02 2.12
C GLU A 91 -9.85 11.64 1.13
N TYR A 92 -9.37 12.05 -0.05
CA TYR A 92 -10.21 12.59 -1.12
C TYR A 92 -11.34 11.63 -1.53
N ILE A 93 -11.05 10.34 -1.71
CA ILE A 93 -12.07 9.34 -2.06
C ILE A 93 -13.09 9.19 -0.93
N GLN A 94 -12.65 9.17 0.33
CA GLN A 94 -13.54 9.05 1.47
C GLN A 94 -14.49 10.24 1.58
N ASP A 95 -13.95 11.46 1.48
CA ASP A 95 -14.72 12.69 1.53
C ASP A 95 -15.72 12.76 0.37
N TYR A 96 -15.28 12.43 -0.85
CA TYR A 96 -16.15 12.42 -2.02
C TYR A 96 -17.30 11.41 -1.88
N LEU A 97 -17.04 10.22 -1.35
CA LEU A 97 -18.06 9.20 -1.12
C LEU A 97 -18.98 9.52 0.07
N ALA A 98 -18.59 10.44 0.96
CA ALA A 98 -19.43 10.97 2.02
C ALA A 98 -20.36 12.06 1.48
N GLU A 99 -19.85 12.95 0.61
CA GLU A 99 -20.62 14.01 -0.04
C GLU A 99 -21.60 13.45 -1.09
N TYR A 100 -21.19 12.44 -1.86
CA TYR A 100 -21.98 11.84 -2.94
C TYR A 100 -22.18 10.33 -2.74
N PRO A 101 -23.11 9.88 -1.87
CA PRO A 101 -23.33 8.45 -1.62
C PRO A 101 -23.71 7.64 -2.88
N SER A 102 -24.32 8.28 -3.88
CA SER A 102 -24.67 7.67 -5.17
C SER A 102 -23.45 7.27 -6.02
N ALA A 103 -22.26 7.78 -5.71
CA ALA A 103 -21.02 7.37 -6.37
C ALA A 103 -20.57 5.94 -5.98
N ARG A 104 -20.97 5.44 -4.80
CA ARG A 104 -20.62 4.08 -4.33
C ARG A 104 -21.10 2.97 -5.27
N PRO A 105 -22.40 2.90 -5.66
CA PRO A 105 -22.85 1.87 -6.60
C PRO A 105 -22.21 2.02 -7.99
N LEU A 106 -21.91 3.25 -8.44
CA LEU A 106 -21.18 3.48 -9.70
C LEU A 106 -19.77 2.90 -9.63
N TYR A 107 -19.02 3.18 -8.56
CA TYR A 107 -17.69 2.62 -8.33
C TYR A 107 -17.72 1.08 -8.35
N MET A 108 -18.64 0.45 -7.62
CA MET A 108 -18.76 -1.01 -7.58
C MET A 108 -19.10 -1.61 -8.95
N THR A 109 -20.01 -0.97 -9.69
CA THR A 109 -20.44 -1.42 -11.02
C THR A 109 -19.28 -1.32 -12.02
N VAL A 110 -18.57 -0.19 -12.04
CA VAL A 110 -17.40 0.00 -12.92
C VAL A 110 -16.32 -1.02 -12.58
N ARG A 111 -16.02 -1.24 -11.29
CA ARG A 111 -15.07 -2.25 -10.84
C ARG A 111 -15.44 -3.64 -11.37
N LEU A 112 -16.69 -4.07 -11.23
CA LEU A 112 -17.16 -5.36 -11.72
C LEU A 112 -17.02 -5.48 -13.25
N ILE A 113 -17.36 -4.42 -14.00
CA ILE A 113 -17.20 -4.39 -15.46
C ILE A 113 -15.73 -4.53 -15.85
N LEU A 114 -14.80 -3.89 -15.13
CA LEU A 114 -13.37 -4.01 -15.38
C LEU A 114 -12.86 -5.42 -15.04
N GLU A 115 -13.20 -5.94 -13.86
CA GLU A 115 -12.81 -7.29 -13.43
C GLU A 115 -13.30 -8.37 -14.40
N THR A 116 -14.55 -8.28 -14.87
CA THR A 116 -15.11 -9.23 -15.85
C THR A 116 -14.45 -9.15 -17.22
N ARG A 117 -13.83 -8.02 -17.55
CA ARG A 117 -13.05 -7.81 -18.77
C ARG A 117 -11.55 -8.07 -18.57
N ALA A 118 -11.13 -8.49 -17.37
CA ALA A 118 -9.73 -8.65 -16.99
C ALA A 118 -8.89 -7.37 -17.19
N LEU A 119 -9.49 -6.22 -16.87
CA LEU A 119 -8.89 -4.88 -16.91
C LEU A 119 -8.66 -4.31 -15.51
#